data_AF-A0A2N9F5U7-F1
#
_entry.id   AF-A0A2N9F5U7-F1
#
_cell.length_a   1.000
_cell.length_b   1.000
_cell.length_c   1.000
_cell.angle_alpha   90.00
_cell.angle_beta   90.00
_cell.angle_gamma   90.00
#
_symmetry.space_group_name_H-M   'P 1'
#
loop_
_entity.id
_entity.type
_entity.pdbx_description
1 polymer ?
#
loop_
_entity_poly.entity_id
_entity_poly.type
_entity_poly.pdbx_seq_one_letter_code
_entity_poly.pdbx_strand_id
1 'polypeptide(L)'
;MKNPKGYNQQEGFDYFETFSPVAKFVTVRSLLAIAAVKARGRLPILFARLTKSLYGLKQASRQWFSKFSTTLLKHGFVQSKADYSLFTRQEGSSFIALLVYVDDILIASSDATAVTKLKQFLDAQFKLKDLGPVRYFLGLEIARSSQGISVSQRKYALEIYKMQGY
;
A
#
# COMPACT_ATOMS: atom_id res chain seq x y z
N MET A 1 0.22 -33.02 -9.29
CA MET A 1 0.64 -31.65 -8.92
C MET A 1 0.18 -31.41 -7.48
N LYS A 2 1.08 -31.57 -6.49
CA LYS A 2 0.73 -31.59 -5.05
C LYS A 2 0.91 -30.20 -4.44
N ASN A 3 -0.12 -29.68 -3.77
CA ASN A 3 -0.03 -28.53 -2.86
C ASN A 3 1.02 -28.81 -1.77
N PRO A 4 1.95 -27.89 -1.46
CA PRO A 4 2.76 -28.01 -0.26
C PRO A 4 1.90 -27.66 0.97
N LYS A 5 1.76 -28.64 1.86
CA LYS A 5 1.04 -28.54 3.14
C LYS A 5 1.79 -27.57 4.07
N GLY A 6 1.11 -26.51 4.50
CA GLY A 6 1.63 -25.48 5.42
C GLY A 6 1.44 -25.80 6.91
N TYR A 7 1.60 -27.06 7.31
CA TYR A 7 1.40 -27.50 8.70
C TYR A 7 2.69 -28.12 9.24
N ASN A 8 3.61 -27.28 9.73
CA ASN A 8 4.76 -27.65 10.56
C ASN A 8 5.33 -26.36 11.20
N GLN A 9 4.53 -25.67 12.01
CA GLN A 9 5.00 -24.50 12.77
C GLN A 9 5.08 -24.89 14.24
N GLN A 10 6.20 -24.56 14.90
CA GLN A 10 6.42 -24.87 16.31
C GLN A 10 6.36 -23.59 17.16
N GLU A 11 5.45 -23.58 18.14
CA GLU A 11 5.29 -22.51 19.12
C GLU A 11 6.59 -22.34 19.93
N GLY A 12 7.09 -21.10 20.05
CA GLY A 12 8.38 -20.82 20.70
C GLY A 12 9.64 -21.00 19.84
N PHE A 13 9.54 -21.35 18.54
CA PHE A 13 10.64 -21.17 17.58
C PHE A 13 10.21 -20.24 16.43
N ASP A 14 8.97 -20.39 15.95
CA ASP A 14 8.37 -19.57 14.87
C ASP A 14 7.60 -18.33 15.37
N TYR A 15 7.46 -18.16 16.70
CA TYR A 15 6.50 -17.23 17.31
C TYR A 15 7.12 -16.08 18.12
N PHE A 16 8.42 -15.85 18.02
CA PHE A 16 9.07 -14.68 18.62
C PHE A 16 9.13 -13.52 17.60
N GLU A 17 8.03 -12.77 17.53
CA GLU A 17 7.84 -11.43 16.95
C GLU A 17 8.04 -11.11 15.45
N THR A 18 7.16 -10.16 15.05
CA THR A 18 7.13 -9.13 13.99
C THR A 18 6.55 -9.42 12.59
N PHE A 19 5.26 -9.15 12.42
CA PHE A 19 4.55 -9.07 11.15
C PHE A 19 5.28 -8.20 10.10
N SER A 20 5.01 -8.38 8.79
CA SER A 20 5.43 -7.39 7.78
C SER A 20 5.00 -5.99 8.22
N PRO A 21 5.79 -4.92 7.97
CA PRO A 21 5.49 -3.59 8.46
C PRO A 21 4.08 -3.17 8.01
N VAL A 22 3.25 -2.83 8.99
CA VAL A 22 1.88 -2.40 8.78
C VAL A 22 1.89 -0.89 8.63
N ALA A 23 1.32 -0.37 7.53
CA ALA A 23 1.22 1.07 7.33
C ALA A 23 0.48 1.72 8.49
N LYS A 24 1.12 2.73 9.11
CA LYS A 24 0.51 3.47 10.22
C LYS A 24 -0.52 4.45 9.67
N PHE A 25 -1.65 4.63 10.37
CA PHE A 25 -2.67 5.62 9.98
C PHE A 25 -2.11 7.04 9.81
N VAL A 26 -1.12 7.42 10.62
CA VAL A 26 -0.42 8.71 10.50
C VAL A 26 0.25 8.82 9.13
N THR A 27 0.92 7.77 8.66
CA THR A 27 1.59 7.72 7.36
C THR A 27 0.60 7.77 6.21
N VAL A 28 -0.54 7.09 6.35
CA VAL A 28 -1.63 7.14 5.37
C VAL A 28 -2.16 8.57 5.25
N ARG A 29 -2.41 9.24 6.38
CA ARG A 29 -2.87 10.64 6.41
C ARG A 29 -1.81 11.59 5.85
N SER A 30 -0.55 11.43 6.21
CA SER A 30 0.55 12.24 5.67
C SER A 30 0.69 12.07 4.17
N LEU A 31 0.58 10.85 3.65
CA LEU A 31 0.61 10.57 2.22
C LEU A 31 -0.55 11.26 1.49
N LEU A 32 -1.76 11.16 2.03
CA LEU A 32 -2.94 11.82 1.47
C LEU A 32 -2.83 13.35 1.55
N ALA A 33 -2.26 13.88 2.62
CA ALA A 33 -2.00 15.32 2.77
C ALA A 33 -0.94 15.82 1.78
N ILE A 34 0.17 15.09 1.60
CA ILE A 34 1.19 15.39 0.59
C ILE A 34 0.57 15.34 -0.81
N ALA A 35 -0.26 14.34 -1.07
CA ALA A 35 -1.01 14.27 -2.32
C ALA A 35 -1.94 15.50 -2.47
N ALA A 36 -2.68 15.90 -1.44
CA ALA A 36 -3.56 17.07 -1.52
C ALA A 36 -2.78 18.37 -1.78
N VAL A 37 -1.64 18.59 -1.11
CA VAL A 37 -0.80 19.79 -1.27
C VAL A 37 -0.11 19.84 -2.62
N LYS A 38 0.39 18.70 -3.11
CA LYS A 38 1.00 18.62 -4.45
C LYS A 38 -0.05 18.57 -5.58
N ALA A 39 -1.30 18.23 -5.27
CA ALA A 39 -2.41 18.24 -6.21
C ALA A 39 -2.94 19.65 -6.38
N ARG A 40 -2.32 20.44 -7.26
CA ARG A 40 -3.04 21.51 -7.96
C ARG A 40 -4.05 20.91 -8.96
N GLY A 41 -4.94 20.03 -8.50
CA GLY A 41 -6.09 19.50 -9.23
C GLY A 41 -5.93 18.20 -10.04
N ARG A 42 -4.74 17.59 -10.19
CA ARG A 42 -4.55 16.40 -11.06
C ARG A 42 -3.47 15.40 -10.60
N LEU A 43 -3.51 14.90 -9.37
CA LEU A 43 -2.70 13.73 -9.00
C LEU A 43 -3.51 12.43 -9.11
N PRO A 44 -3.06 11.44 -9.89
CA PRO A 44 -3.61 10.11 -9.83
C PRO A 44 -3.13 9.43 -8.54
N ILE A 45 -4.07 9.15 -7.63
CA ILE A 45 -3.84 8.22 -6.53
C ILE A 45 -4.44 6.89 -6.96
N LEU A 46 -3.60 5.87 -7.05
CA LEU A 46 -3.92 4.59 -7.65
C LEU A 46 -3.71 3.45 -6.66
N PHE A 47 -4.53 2.42 -6.82
CA PHE A 47 -4.54 1.24 -5.98
C PHE A 47 -4.08 0.02 -6.76
N ALA A 48 -3.22 -0.79 -6.16
CA ALA A 48 -2.88 -2.10 -6.68
C ALA A 48 -3.05 -3.16 -5.59
N ARG A 49 -3.67 -4.28 -5.93
CA ARG A 49 -3.81 -5.44 -5.03
C ARG A 49 -3.03 -6.62 -5.58
N LEU A 50 -2.36 -7.36 -4.69
CA LEU A 50 -1.65 -8.58 -5.06
C LEU A 50 -2.66 -9.70 -5.35
N THR A 51 -2.52 -10.37 -6.51
CA THR A 51 -3.48 -11.41 -6.95
C THR A 51 -3.32 -12.76 -6.27
N LYS A 52 -2.21 -13.00 -5.56
CA LYS A 52 -2.03 -14.17 -4.70
C LYS A 52 -1.87 -13.71 -3.26
N SER A 53 -2.86 -14.03 -2.45
CA SER A 53 -2.78 -13.83 -1.02
C SER A 53 -1.73 -14.75 -0.41
N LEU A 54 -0.79 -14.16 0.34
CA LEU A 54 0.11 -14.90 1.23
C LEU A 54 -0.60 -15.29 2.54
N TYR A 55 -1.90 -15.56 2.48
CA TYR A 55 -2.67 -15.96 3.65
C TYR A 55 -2.26 -17.39 4.05
N GLY A 56 -1.63 -17.51 5.23
CA GLY A 56 -1.35 -18.80 5.88
C GLY A 56 0.07 -18.95 6.43
N LEU A 57 1.07 -18.23 5.92
CA LEU A 57 2.44 -18.29 6.44
C LEU A 57 3.01 -16.88 6.67
N LYS A 58 3.23 -16.51 7.94
CA LYS A 58 3.93 -15.26 8.34
C LYS A 58 5.26 -15.09 7.59
N GLN A 59 6.01 -16.18 7.42
CA GLN A 59 7.27 -16.20 6.66
C GLN A 59 7.09 -15.80 5.19
N ALA A 60 5.98 -16.18 4.55
CA ALA A 60 5.73 -15.88 3.15
C ALA A 60 5.47 -14.38 2.93
N SER A 61 4.72 -13.74 3.85
CA SER A 61 4.50 -12.28 3.84
C SER A 61 5.80 -11.48 4.03
N ARG A 62 6.71 -11.96 4.87
CA ARG A 62 8.03 -11.34 5.09
C ARG A 62 8.93 -11.47 3.87
N GLN A 63 9.02 -12.66 3.29
CA GLN A 63 9.83 -12.91 2.09
C GLN A 63 9.33 -12.08 0.90
N TRP A 64 8.00 -11.97 0.75
CA TRP A 64 7.43 -11.09 -0.26
C TRP A 64 7.80 -9.63 -0.02
N PHE A 65 7.62 -9.13 1.20
CA PHE A 65 7.96 -7.74 1.52
C PHE A 65 9.46 -7.46 1.32
N SER A 66 10.34 -8.39 1.72
CA SER A 66 11.79 -8.28 1.53
C SER A 66 12.16 -8.22 0.04
N LYS A 67 11.56 -9.09 -0.79
CA LYS A 67 11.74 -9.03 -2.24
C LYS A 67 11.20 -7.73 -2.82
N PHE A 68 10.03 -7.30 -2.38
CA PHE A 68 9.36 -6.08 -2.83
C PHE A 68 10.17 -4.82 -2.50
N SER A 69 10.61 -4.68 -1.25
CA SER A 69 11.43 -3.55 -0.79
C SER A 69 12.75 -3.51 -1.55
N THR A 70 13.46 -4.64 -1.67
CA THR A 70 14.72 -4.71 -2.41
C THR A 70 14.55 -4.33 -3.88
N THR A 71 13.47 -4.77 -4.53
CA THR A 71 13.15 -4.39 -5.92
C THR A 71 12.88 -2.90 -6.04
N LEU A 72 12.13 -2.29 -5.11
CA LEU A 72 11.88 -0.85 -5.12
C LEU A 72 13.15 -0.02 -4.89
N LEU A 73 13.99 -0.42 -3.94
CA LEU A 73 15.27 0.25 -3.67
C LEU A 73 16.18 0.22 -4.90
N LYS A 74 16.26 -0.93 -5.60
CA LYS A 74 16.98 -1.05 -6.88
C LYS A 74 16.38 -0.18 -7.99
N HIS A 75 15.08 0.12 -7.90
CA HIS A 75 14.37 0.99 -8.83
C HIS A 75 14.37 2.47 -8.38
N GLY A 76 15.31 2.87 -7.54
CA GLY A 76 15.56 4.26 -7.16
C GLY A 76 14.63 4.81 -6.08
N PHE A 77 13.83 3.97 -5.41
CA PHE A 77 13.06 4.40 -4.25
C PHE A 77 13.93 4.47 -3.00
N VAL A 78 13.56 5.38 -2.10
CA VAL A 78 14.11 5.47 -0.75
C VAL A 78 13.01 5.05 0.23
N GLN A 79 13.34 4.10 1.11
CA GLN A 79 12.44 3.67 2.17
C GLN A 79 12.50 4.65 3.35
N SER A 80 11.34 5.03 3.88
CA SER A 80 11.26 5.93 5.03
C SER A 80 11.70 5.23 6.31
N LYS A 81 12.55 5.88 7.10
CA LYS A 81 12.96 5.43 8.45
C LYS A 81 11.86 5.64 9.50
N ALA A 82 10.92 6.56 9.25
CA ALA A 82 9.81 6.84 10.15
C ALA A 82 8.66 5.82 9.98
N ASP A 83 8.51 5.29 8.77
CA ASP A 83 7.57 4.21 8.45
C ASP A 83 8.14 3.34 7.32
N TYR A 84 8.54 2.11 7.65
CA TYR A 84 9.13 1.17 6.70
C TYR A 84 8.16 0.69 5.61
N SER A 85 6.86 0.94 5.75
CA SER A 85 5.89 0.66 4.69
C SER A 85 5.87 1.72 3.58
N LEU A 86 6.48 2.89 3.82
CA LEU A 86 6.49 4.02 2.90
C LEU A 86 7.80 4.08 2.11
N PHE A 87 7.65 4.21 0.79
CA PHE A 87 8.73 4.39 -0.17
C PHE A 87 8.48 5.66 -0.97
N THR A 88 9.52 6.45 -1.19
CA THR A 88 9.43 7.68 -1.99
C THR A 88 10.53 7.70 -3.04
N ARG A 89 10.20 8.20 -4.22
CA ARG A 89 11.16 8.47 -5.30
C ARG A 89 10.93 9.87 -5.82
N GLN A 90 12.00 10.63 -5.96
CA GLN A 90 11.97 11.97 -6.54
C GLN A 90 13.00 12.05 -7.67
N GLU A 91 12.53 12.36 -8.87
CA GLU A 91 13.34 12.54 -10.07
C GLU A 91 12.96 13.88 -10.72
N GLY A 92 13.79 14.90 -10.50
CA GLY A 92 13.48 16.27 -10.93
C GLY A 92 12.18 16.79 -10.29
N SER A 93 11.18 17.11 -11.13
CA SER A 93 9.84 17.53 -10.71
C SER A 93 8.86 16.36 -10.49
N SER A 94 9.25 15.15 -10.90
CA SER A 94 8.45 13.92 -10.72
C SER A 94 8.66 13.38 -9.30
N PHE A 95 7.56 13.17 -8.60
CA PHE A 95 7.55 12.64 -7.26
C PHE A 95 6.55 11.49 -7.20
N ILE A 96 6.99 10.34 -6.69
CA ILE A 96 6.15 9.18 -6.41
C ILE A 96 6.32 8.81 -4.95
N ALA A 97 5.21 8.62 -4.26
CA ALA A 97 5.16 7.97 -2.97
C ALA A 97 4.32 6.70 -3.08
N LEU A 98 4.84 5.61 -2.51
CA LEU A 98 4.26 4.28 -2.54
C LEU A 98 4.18 3.75 -1.11
N LEU A 99 2.99 3.36 -0.68
CA LEU A 99 2.72 2.83 0.65
C LEU A 99 2.23 1.40 0.52
N VAL A 100 2.87 0.48 1.24
CA VAL A 100 2.56 -0.95 1.23
C VAL A 100 1.76 -1.30 2.48
N TYR A 101 0.59 -1.89 2.32
CA TYR A 101 -0.18 -2.44 3.42
C TYR A 101 -0.60 -3.87 3.08
N VAL A 102 0.09 -4.86 3.65
CA VAL A 102 -0.21 -6.28 3.42
C VAL A 102 -0.32 -6.59 1.91
N ASP A 103 -1.51 -6.90 1.39
CA ASP A 103 -1.76 -7.25 -0.01
C ASP A 103 -2.05 -6.04 -0.92
N ASP A 104 -2.07 -4.85 -0.33
CA ASP A 104 -2.60 -3.63 -0.91
C ASP A 104 -1.50 -2.56 -1.02
N ILE A 105 -1.37 -1.95 -2.19
CA ILE A 105 -0.36 -0.93 -2.49
C ILE A 105 -1.06 0.35 -2.90
N LEU A 106 -0.75 1.43 -2.20
CA LEU A 106 -1.23 2.77 -2.47
C LEU A 106 -0.12 3.59 -3.14
N ILE A 107 -0.39 4.12 -4.32
CA ILE A 107 0.55 4.96 -5.08
C ILE A 107 -0.03 6.37 -5.20
N ALA A 108 0.76 7.38 -4.83
CA ALA A 108 0.47 8.79 -5.05
C ALA A 108 1.64 9.42 -5.84
N SER A 109 1.34 10.17 -6.90
CA SER A 109 2.39 10.75 -7.76
C SER A 109 2.00 12.08 -8.37
N SER A 110 2.99 12.96 -8.60
CA SER A 110 2.91 14.17 -9.43
C SER A 110 2.92 13.94 -10.93
N ASP A 111 3.23 12.73 -11.36
CA ASP A 111 3.35 12.36 -12.76
C ASP A 111 2.58 11.06 -13.03
N ALA A 112 1.51 11.17 -13.82
CA ALA A 112 0.69 10.04 -14.22
C ALA A 112 1.47 9.02 -15.08
N THR A 113 2.38 9.50 -15.94
CA THR A 113 3.21 8.66 -16.81
C THR A 113 4.17 7.83 -15.97
N ALA A 114 4.76 8.44 -14.94
CA ALA A 114 5.64 7.74 -14.03
C ALA A 114 4.90 6.66 -13.22
N VAL A 115 3.63 6.87 -12.87
CA VAL A 115 2.80 5.83 -12.24
C VAL A 115 2.53 4.68 -13.21
N THR A 116 2.18 4.96 -14.47
CA THR A 116 1.93 3.90 -15.46
C THR A 116 3.17 3.03 -15.66
N LYS A 117 4.35 3.64 -15.79
CA LYS A 117 5.63 2.91 -15.89
C LYS A 117 5.89 2.05 -14.65
N LEU A 118 5.68 2.61 -13.46
CA LEU A 118 5.84 1.88 -12.21
C LEU A 118 4.87 0.70 -12.10
N LYS A 119 3.61 0.88 -12.49
CA LYS A 119 2.60 -0.18 -12.51
C LYS A 119 3.01 -1.34 -13.42
N GLN A 120 3.44 -1.04 -14.64
CA GLN A 120 3.90 -2.06 -15.60
C GLN A 120 5.11 -2.82 -15.05
N PHE A 121 6.07 -2.11 -14.46
CA PHE A 121 7.24 -2.71 -13.81
C PHE A 121 6.85 -3.65 -12.67
N LEU A 122 5.97 -3.19 -11.77
CA LEU A 122 5.54 -3.98 -10.61
C LEU A 122 4.67 -5.17 -11.01
N ASP A 123 3.80 -5.02 -12.02
CA ASP A 123 2.97 -6.12 -12.52
C ASP A 123 3.82 -7.25 -13.11
N ALA A 124 4.86 -6.91 -13.86
CA ALA A 124 5.81 -7.89 -14.41
C ALA A 124 6.52 -8.72 -13.32
N GLN A 125 6.75 -8.15 -12.13
CA GLN A 125 7.48 -8.79 -11.05
C GLN A 125 6.59 -9.50 -10.03
N PHE A 126 5.39 -8.95 -9.76
CA PHE A 126 4.54 -9.35 -8.64
C PHE A 126 3.12 -9.75 -9.04
N LYS A 127 2.74 -9.67 -10.33
CA LYS A 127 1.37 -9.96 -10.82
C LYS A 127 0.32 -9.14 -10.07
N LEU A 128 0.43 -7.82 -10.19
CA LEU A 128 -0.41 -6.88 -9.49
C LEU A 128 -1.70 -6.64 -10.27
N LYS A 129 -2.83 -6.68 -9.58
CA LYS A 129 -4.09 -6.21 -10.15
C LYS A 129 -4.21 -4.72 -9.89
N ASP A 130 -4.22 -3.95 -10.97
CA ASP A 130 -4.60 -2.54 -10.90
C ASP A 130 -6.11 -2.44 -10.59
N LEU A 131 -6.42 -1.70 -9.52
CA LEU A 131 -7.79 -1.47 -9.07
C LEU A 131 -8.24 -0.03 -9.36
N GLY A 132 -7.42 0.73 -10.09
CA GLY A 132 -7.74 2.08 -10.54
C GLY A 132 -7.64 3.11 -9.41
N PRO A 133 -8.33 4.26 -9.56
CA PRO A 133 -8.30 5.33 -8.58
C PRO A 133 -8.86 4.89 -7.22
N VAL A 134 -8.10 5.14 -6.16
CA VAL A 134 -8.49 4.72 -4.80
C VAL A 134 -9.76 5.45 -4.37
N ARG A 135 -10.81 4.70 -4.02
CA ARG A 135 -12.01 5.23 -3.36
C ARG A 135 -12.04 4.89 -1.87
N TYR A 136 -11.49 3.73 -1.50
CA TYR A 136 -11.38 3.30 -0.12
C TYR A 136 -9.99 2.71 0.14
N PHE A 137 -9.39 3.04 1.27
CA PHE A 137 -8.12 2.47 1.72
C PHE A 137 -8.07 2.46 3.26
N LEU A 138 -7.93 1.29 3.89
CA LEU A 138 -7.87 1.15 5.36
C LEU A 138 -9.06 1.77 6.10
N GLY A 139 -10.27 1.60 5.57
CA GLY A 139 -11.48 2.20 6.15
C GLY A 139 -11.60 3.71 5.94
N LEU A 140 -10.63 4.35 5.28
CA LEU A 140 -10.72 5.72 4.79
C LEU A 140 -11.43 5.72 3.44
N GLU A 141 -12.46 6.53 3.31
CA GLU A 141 -13.04 6.94 2.05
C GLU A 141 -12.28 8.14 1.50
N ILE A 142 -11.88 8.08 0.23
CA ILE A 142 -11.09 9.12 -0.42
C ILE A 142 -11.89 9.63 -1.62
N ALA A 143 -12.34 10.87 -1.52
CA ALA A 143 -12.99 11.60 -2.59
C ALA A 143 -12.01 12.60 -3.23
N ARG A 144 -12.09 12.77 -4.54
CA ARG A 144 -11.25 13.73 -5.29
C ARG A 144 -12.15 14.70 -6.03
N SER A 145 -11.82 15.98 -5.99
CA SER A 145 -12.46 17.03 -6.77
C SER A 145 -11.39 17.93 -7.38
N SER A 146 -11.81 18.87 -8.24
CA SER A 146 -10.93 19.93 -8.75
C SER A 146 -10.35 20.81 -7.64
N GLN A 147 -11.00 20.84 -6.47
CA GLN A 147 -10.60 21.61 -5.29
C GLN A 147 -9.62 20.87 -4.38
N GLY A 148 -9.40 19.56 -4.60
CA GLY A 148 -8.44 18.77 -3.83
C GLY A 148 -8.93 17.36 -3.49
N ILE A 149 -8.39 16.83 -2.40
CA ILE A 149 -8.68 15.47 -1.91
C ILE A 149 -9.37 15.58 -0.55
N SER A 150 -10.53 14.96 -0.41
CA SER A 150 -11.26 14.82 0.85
C SER A 150 -11.13 13.39 1.36
N VAL A 151 -10.93 13.24 2.67
CA VAL A 151 -10.76 11.95 3.34
C VAL A 151 -11.79 11.84 4.46
N SER A 152 -12.59 10.77 4.43
CA SER A 152 -13.68 10.51 5.37
C SER A 152 -13.51 9.14 6.01
N GLN A 153 -13.95 8.95 7.26
CA GLN A 153 -14.12 7.63 7.89
C GLN A 153 -15.58 7.32 8.16
N ARG A 154 -16.51 8.04 7.50
CA ARG A 154 -17.94 7.96 7.79
C ARG A 154 -18.45 6.52 7.72
N LYS A 155 -18.09 5.78 6.67
CA LYS A 155 -18.49 4.38 6.52
C LYS A 155 -17.96 3.51 7.66
N TYR A 156 -16.69 3.62 8.02
CA TYR A 156 -16.11 2.86 9.13
C TYR A 156 -16.79 3.16 10.48
N ALA A 157 -17.05 4.44 10.76
CA ALA A 157 -17.78 4.85 11.97
C ALA A 157 -19.22 4.28 11.99
N LEU A 158 -19.91 4.28 10.84
CA LEU A 158 -21.25 3.70 10.70
C LEU A 158 -21.25 2.18 10.87
N GLU A 159 -20.23 1.48 10.37
CA GLU A 159 -20.11 0.03 10.55
C GLU A 159 -19.87 -0.32 12.03
N ILE A 160 -19.01 0.44 12.73
CA ILE A 160 -18.83 0.27 14.19
C ILE A 160 -20.15 0.54 14.93
N TYR A 161 -20.86 1.61 14.57
CA TYR A 161 -22.13 1.95 15.18
C TYR A 161 -23.17 0.82 15.01
N LYS A 162 -23.27 0.24 13.82
CA LYS A 162 -24.15 -0.91 13.54
C LYS A 162 -23.73 -2.18 14.28
N MET A 163 -22.43 -2.40 14.47
CA MET A 163 -21.92 -3.54 15.24
C MET A 163 -22.25 -3.46 16.74
N GLN A 164 -22.62 -2.28 17.27
CA GLN A 164 -23.08 -2.13 18.66
C GLN A 164 -24.57 -2.47 18.87
N GLY A 165 -25.30 -2.91 17.84
CA GLY A 165 -26.61 -3.53 18.01
C GLY A 165 -27.79 -2.57 18.21
N TYR A 166 -27.92 -1.55 17.35
CA TYR A 166 -29.19 -0.85 17.11
C TYR A 166 -29.62 -1.04 15.65
#